data_AF-A0AAW8TEV6-F1
#
_entry.id   AF-A0AAW8TEV6-F1
#
_cell.length_a   1.000
_cell.length_b   1.000
_cell.length_c   1.000
_cell.angle_alpha   90.00
_cell.angle_beta   90.00
_cell.angle_gamma   90.00
#
_symmetry.space_group_name_H-M   'P 1'
#
loop_
_entity.id
_entity.type
_entity.pdbx_description
1 polymer ?
#
loop_
_entity_poly.entity_id
_entity_poly.type
_entity_poly.pdbx_seq_one_letter_code
_entity_poly.pdbx_strand_id
1 'polypeptide(L)'
;MVDRIKIHIFLIMIIIFPLIDIFNGVFISYGYNIPLGTAYRVLFIAYILYGALSKGVKRTGDYLLLLISIFLLILLCIVQTVYFKTGLSLLIEELSYVIRFSLCLLIPFFANQYIDYLSIRKLSKVTVFLDLFLIGGLIIPYFLGLGNSTYDDTAGFKGFYFATNDIAFAFLILLFFIGWFLIHHEKCLIPAGMLLVLYFLNMYCLLILGTKSGLLTGVLYTFYLIFYFLSRYRSRSLVAQFFVFEFLLLGLFLLLMKGKEFLLTALSGVIARFAYFRTLYQDDWLRLLLSSRNVYLKDAMDNFLQAPKNQYLFLFGAGFENRWDWYGRKGGLIEMDFFDMFFSYGIIGTLILIAVVSYFLKLAVYRGADKFCVFLLIFTIIYSFLVGHVFFSALSATVFGFMCMLIQVIKKEQGWQR
;
A
#
# COMPACT_ATOMS: atom_id res chain seq x y z
N MET A 1 1.89 -33.17 4.84
CA MET A 1 0.52 -32.65 4.61
C MET A 1 0.33 -31.28 5.27
N VAL A 2 0.44 -31.20 6.60
CA VAL A 2 0.32 -30.00 7.46
C VAL A 2 0.82 -28.69 6.82
N ASP A 3 2.06 -28.62 6.36
CA ASP A 3 2.65 -27.38 5.82
C ASP A 3 1.94 -26.84 4.56
N ARG A 4 1.27 -27.69 3.76
CA ARG A 4 0.40 -27.22 2.67
C ARG A 4 -0.85 -26.55 3.24
N ILE A 5 -1.47 -27.12 4.28
CA ILE A 5 -2.69 -26.58 4.92
C ILE A 5 -2.40 -25.19 5.50
N LYS A 6 -1.25 -25.03 6.18
CA LYS A 6 -0.82 -23.72 6.73
C LYS A 6 -0.78 -22.62 5.66
N ILE A 7 -0.25 -22.95 4.47
CA ILE A 7 -0.20 -22.00 3.35
C ILE A 7 -1.57 -21.69 2.74
N HIS A 8 -2.50 -22.65 2.68
CA HIS A 8 -3.85 -22.35 2.18
C HIS A 8 -4.61 -21.45 3.15
N ILE A 9 -4.50 -21.66 4.47
CA ILE A 9 -5.10 -20.78 5.48
C ILE A 9 -4.49 -19.37 5.39
N PHE A 10 -3.16 -19.25 5.37
CA PHE A 10 -2.47 -17.96 5.21
C PHE A 10 -2.90 -17.20 3.95
N LEU A 11 -3.01 -17.88 2.80
CA LEU A 11 -3.48 -17.25 1.56
C LEU A 11 -4.97 -16.91 1.58
N ILE A 12 -5.82 -17.68 2.28
CA ILE A 12 -7.23 -17.31 2.52
C ILE A 12 -7.32 -16.06 3.40
N MET A 13 -6.48 -15.95 4.43
CA MET A 13 -6.41 -14.75 5.27
C MET A 13 -5.99 -13.52 4.45
N ILE A 14 -5.01 -13.66 3.53
CA ILE A 14 -4.63 -12.59 2.59
C ILE A 14 -5.75 -12.25 1.59
N ILE A 15 -6.56 -13.23 1.17
CA ILE A 15 -7.69 -12.96 0.27
C ILE A 15 -8.80 -12.19 0.98
N ILE A 16 -9.09 -12.49 2.26
CA ILE A 16 -10.29 -11.96 2.94
C ILE A 16 -10.11 -10.58 3.59
N PHE A 17 -8.88 -10.08 3.79
CA PHE A 17 -8.69 -8.79 4.47
C PHE A 17 -9.45 -7.59 3.86
N PRO A 18 -9.63 -7.46 2.52
CA PRO A 18 -10.38 -6.35 1.96
C PRO A 18 -11.84 -6.36 2.42
N LEU A 19 -12.48 -7.55 2.48
CA LEU A 19 -13.84 -7.70 3.01
C LEU A 19 -13.92 -7.27 4.48
N ILE A 20 -12.90 -7.60 5.27
CA ILE A 20 -12.84 -7.27 6.69
C ILE A 20 -12.65 -5.75 6.89
N ASP A 21 -11.81 -5.11 6.10
CA ASP A 21 -11.63 -3.64 6.15
C ASP A 21 -12.89 -2.91 5.65
N ILE A 22 -13.61 -3.42 4.64
CA ILE A 22 -14.94 -2.92 4.23
C ILE A 22 -15.93 -3.05 5.39
N PHE A 23 -16.12 -4.23 5.98
CA PHE A 23 -17.09 -4.43 7.06
C PHE A 23 -16.74 -3.62 8.32
N ASN A 24 -15.46 -3.49 8.65
CA ASN A 24 -14.99 -2.59 9.71
C ASN A 24 -15.38 -1.13 9.41
N GLY A 25 -15.20 -0.69 8.17
CA GLY A 25 -15.63 0.62 7.69
C GLY A 25 -17.13 0.84 7.70
N VAL A 26 -17.92 -0.18 7.36
CA VAL A 26 -19.40 -0.19 7.47
C VAL A 26 -19.81 0.04 8.92
N PHE A 27 -19.27 -0.74 9.87
CA PHE A 27 -19.60 -0.59 11.29
C PHE A 27 -19.27 0.82 11.80
N ILE A 28 -18.07 1.35 11.51
CA ILE A 28 -17.68 2.72 11.88
C ILE A 28 -18.62 3.77 11.26
N SER A 29 -18.98 3.62 9.98
CA SER A 29 -19.84 4.58 9.27
C SER A 29 -21.28 4.61 9.82
N TYR A 30 -21.76 3.50 10.39
CA TYR A 30 -23.05 3.42 11.10
C TYR A 30 -22.93 3.62 12.62
N GLY A 31 -21.80 4.13 13.13
CA GLY A 31 -21.60 4.47 14.55
C GLY A 31 -21.29 3.29 15.48
N TYR A 32 -21.14 2.07 14.96
CA TYR A 32 -20.76 0.89 15.73
C TYR A 32 -19.24 0.79 15.86
N ASN A 33 -18.71 1.13 17.05
CA ASN A 33 -17.29 1.01 17.36
C ASN A 33 -16.84 -0.45 17.59
N ILE A 34 -16.95 -1.29 16.56
CA ILE A 34 -16.53 -2.69 16.57
C ILE A 34 -15.11 -2.77 15.97
N PRO A 35 -14.07 -3.17 16.75
CA PRO A 35 -12.68 -3.18 16.29
C PRO A 35 -12.33 -4.40 15.40
N LEU A 36 -13.19 -4.71 14.43
CA LEU A 36 -13.14 -5.92 13.60
C LEU A 36 -11.80 -6.09 12.86
N GLY A 37 -11.34 -5.01 12.21
CA GLY A 37 -10.07 -4.99 11.48
C GLY A 37 -8.88 -5.20 12.41
N THR A 38 -8.89 -4.60 13.60
CA THR A 38 -7.85 -4.81 14.63
C THR A 38 -7.84 -6.26 15.13
N ALA A 39 -9.01 -6.83 15.45
CA ALA A 39 -9.13 -8.21 15.90
C ALA A 39 -8.61 -9.20 14.84
N TYR A 40 -8.99 -9.01 13.56
CA TYR A 40 -8.45 -9.81 12.45
C TYR A 40 -6.93 -9.67 12.30
N ARG A 41 -6.37 -8.47 12.39
CA ARG A 41 -4.91 -8.24 12.26
C ARG A 41 -4.14 -8.94 13.38
N VAL A 42 -4.65 -8.91 14.62
CA VAL A 42 -4.08 -9.67 15.75
C VAL A 42 -4.13 -11.18 15.48
N LEU A 43 -5.26 -11.71 15.01
CA LEU A 43 -5.38 -13.14 14.65
C LEU A 43 -4.46 -13.52 13.49
N PHE A 44 -4.28 -12.67 12.49
CA PHE A 44 -3.41 -12.92 11.33
C PHE A 44 -1.92 -12.90 11.72
N ILE A 45 -1.50 -11.97 12.57
CA ILE A 45 -0.14 -11.93 13.12
C ILE A 45 0.11 -13.15 14.04
N ALA A 46 -0.84 -13.50 14.91
CA ALA A 46 -0.75 -14.70 15.73
C ALA A 46 -0.64 -15.97 14.88
N TYR A 47 -1.37 -16.04 13.76
CA TYR A 47 -1.29 -17.15 12.80
C TYR A 47 0.09 -17.24 12.12
N ILE A 48 0.62 -16.09 11.67
CA ILE A 48 1.96 -16.00 11.08
C ILE A 48 3.02 -16.46 12.09
N LEU A 49 2.97 -15.97 13.33
CA LEU A 49 3.91 -16.34 14.39
C LEU A 49 3.81 -17.82 14.75
N TYR A 50 2.60 -18.37 14.89
CA TYR A 50 2.39 -19.80 15.10
C TYR A 50 3.03 -20.64 13.98
N GLY A 51 2.76 -20.32 12.71
CA GLY A 51 3.34 -21.03 11.59
C GLY A 51 4.87 -20.92 11.57
N ALA A 52 5.40 -19.72 11.78
CA ALA A 52 6.84 -19.45 11.79
C ALA A 52 7.59 -20.21 12.90
N LEU A 53 7.05 -20.25 14.11
CA LEU A 53 7.58 -21.03 15.23
C LEU A 53 7.48 -22.54 14.94
N SER A 54 6.34 -23.00 14.44
CA SER A 54 6.08 -24.43 14.14
C SER A 54 6.98 -25.03 13.04
N LYS A 55 7.69 -24.18 12.28
CA LYS A 55 8.65 -24.58 11.24
C LYS A 55 10.12 -24.40 11.66
N GLY A 56 10.35 -23.86 12.85
CA GLY A 56 11.67 -23.50 13.35
C GLY A 56 12.15 -22.13 12.84
N VAL A 57 12.72 -21.38 13.77
CA VAL A 57 13.41 -20.11 13.53
C VAL A 57 14.80 -20.41 12.96
N LYS A 58 14.98 -20.27 11.63
CA LYS A 58 16.30 -20.41 11.02
C LYS A 58 17.16 -19.19 11.39
N ARG A 59 18.45 -19.40 11.69
CA ARG A 59 19.40 -18.29 11.90
C ARG A 59 19.89 -17.72 10.56
N THR A 60 19.01 -17.06 9.81
CA THR A 60 19.38 -16.24 8.63
C THR A 60 19.15 -14.76 8.93
N GLY A 61 19.80 -13.87 8.15
CA GLY A 61 19.74 -12.41 8.37
C GLY A 61 18.32 -11.85 8.39
N ASP A 62 17.42 -12.41 7.58
CA ASP A 62 16.01 -12.04 7.46
C ASP A 62 15.26 -12.13 8.81
N TYR A 63 15.56 -13.16 9.62
CA TYR A 63 14.95 -13.37 10.94
C TYR A 63 15.48 -12.37 11.96
N LEU A 64 16.78 -12.07 11.90
CA LEU A 64 17.41 -11.08 12.77
C LEU A 64 16.86 -9.68 12.46
N LEU A 65 16.76 -9.31 11.17
CA LEU A 65 16.17 -8.03 10.76
C LEU A 65 14.72 -7.89 11.24
N LEU A 66 13.88 -8.92 11.04
CA LEU A 66 12.50 -8.93 11.53
C LEU A 66 12.43 -8.71 13.05
N LEU A 67 13.11 -9.59 13.81
CA LEU A 67 12.99 -9.66 15.26
C LEU A 67 13.57 -8.40 15.91
N ILE A 68 14.73 -7.92 15.45
CA ILE A 68 15.35 -6.68 15.94
C ILE A 68 14.46 -5.48 15.60
N SER A 69 13.90 -5.39 14.39
CA SER A 69 13.03 -4.26 14.01
C SER A 69 11.79 -4.18 14.91
N ILE A 70 11.08 -5.30 15.10
CA ILE A 70 9.87 -5.34 15.95
C ILE A 70 10.23 -5.09 17.42
N PHE A 71 11.31 -5.71 17.93
CA PHE A 71 11.76 -5.51 19.31
C PHE A 71 12.14 -4.06 19.59
N LEU A 72 12.90 -3.42 18.70
CA LEU A 72 13.29 -2.01 18.85
C LEU A 72 12.08 -1.08 18.79
N LEU A 73 11.11 -1.31 17.90
CA LEU A 73 9.90 -0.48 17.85
C LEU A 73 9.04 -0.62 19.11
N ILE A 74 8.86 -1.83 19.65
CA ILE A 74 8.17 -2.04 20.93
C ILE A 74 8.93 -1.36 22.08
N LEU A 75 10.27 -1.46 22.10
CA LEU A 75 11.11 -0.80 23.09
C LEU A 75 10.99 0.74 23.01
N LEU A 76 10.92 1.31 21.80
CA LEU A 76 10.68 2.74 21.59
C LEU A 76 9.35 3.18 22.20
N CYS A 77 8.23 2.49 21.93
CA CYS A 77 6.93 2.83 22.51
C CYS A 77 6.97 2.79 24.06
N ILE A 78 7.68 1.82 24.65
CA ILE A 78 7.84 1.72 26.11
C ILE A 78 8.69 2.89 26.66
N VAL A 79 9.82 3.20 26.03
CA VAL A 79 10.71 4.31 26.42
C VAL A 79 9.98 5.65 26.32
N GLN A 80 9.24 5.89 25.25
CA GLN A 80 8.38 7.06 25.06
C GLN A 80 7.34 7.18 26.18
N THR A 81 6.61 6.09 26.46
CA THR A 81 5.55 6.08 27.49
C THR A 81 6.11 6.40 28.89
N VAL A 82 7.28 5.87 29.23
CA VAL A 82 7.95 6.14 30.52
C VAL A 82 8.52 7.57 30.58
N TYR A 83 9.13 8.06 29.50
CA TYR A 83 9.79 9.37 29.46
C TYR A 83 8.78 10.52 29.40
N PHE A 84 7.78 10.44 28.51
CA PHE A 84 6.74 11.46 28.34
C PHE A 84 5.56 11.30 29.33
N LYS A 85 5.52 10.20 30.11
CA LYS A 85 4.49 9.91 31.13
C LYS A 85 3.06 9.85 30.59
N THR A 86 2.89 9.50 29.33
CA THR A 86 1.60 9.48 28.60
C THR A 86 0.64 8.38 29.05
N GLY A 87 1.14 7.36 29.76
CA GLY A 87 0.32 6.32 30.37
C GLY A 87 -0.10 5.19 29.41
N LEU A 88 -0.85 4.23 29.96
CA LEU A 88 -1.09 2.94 29.30
C LEU A 88 -2.03 3.02 28.08
N SER A 89 -2.92 4.02 28.01
CA SER A 89 -3.82 4.20 26.84
C SER A 89 -3.02 4.51 25.58
N LEU A 90 -2.14 5.53 25.64
CA LEU A 90 -1.34 5.93 24.49
C LEU A 90 -0.38 4.81 24.06
N LEU A 91 0.16 4.04 25.01
CA LEU A 91 0.99 2.87 24.69
C LEU A 91 0.25 1.82 23.83
N ILE A 92 -1.05 1.61 24.04
CA ILE A 92 -1.85 0.69 23.22
C ILE A 92 -2.03 1.25 21.80
N GLU A 93 -2.19 2.57 21.66
CA GLU A 93 -2.36 3.26 20.39
C GLU A 93 -1.04 3.29 19.60
N GLU A 94 0.08 3.61 20.23
CA GLU A 94 1.44 3.49 19.67
C GLU A 94 1.75 2.06 19.20
N LEU A 95 1.43 1.05 20.03
CA LEU A 95 1.58 -0.35 19.65
C LEU A 95 0.66 -0.75 18.48
N SER A 96 -0.47 -0.05 18.28
CA SER A 96 -1.30 -0.23 17.08
C SER A 96 -0.53 0.12 15.80
N TYR A 97 0.27 1.19 15.78
CA TYR A 97 1.11 1.54 14.63
C TYR A 97 2.23 0.54 14.40
N VAL A 98 2.89 0.06 15.47
CA VAL A 98 3.91 -1.01 15.37
C VAL A 98 3.30 -2.31 14.84
N ILE A 99 2.09 -2.67 15.27
CA ILE A 99 1.33 -3.82 14.77
C ILE A 99 1.02 -3.68 13.27
N ARG A 100 0.51 -2.52 12.83
CA ARG A 100 0.24 -2.22 11.41
C ARG A 100 1.51 -2.33 10.57
N PHE A 101 2.60 -1.70 11.03
CA PHE A 101 3.91 -1.75 10.39
C PHE A 101 4.45 -3.18 10.28
N SER A 102 4.30 -3.99 11.34
CA SER A 102 4.85 -5.36 11.38
C SER A 102 4.36 -6.26 10.24
N LEU A 103 3.16 -6.02 9.69
CA LEU A 103 2.60 -6.74 8.54
C LEU A 103 3.49 -6.64 7.29
N CYS A 104 4.15 -5.49 7.09
CA CYS A 104 5.05 -5.27 5.95
C CYS A 104 6.27 -6.22 5.96
N LEU A 105 6.65 -6.72 7.14
CA LEU A 105 7.73 -7.68 7.35
C LEU A 105 7.24 -9.12 7.51
N LEU A 106 6.20 -9.32 8.34
CA LEU A 106 5.72 -10.64 8.75
C LEU A 106 5.15 -11.47 7.57
N ILE A 107 4.46 -10.83 6.64
CA ILE A 107 3.88 -11.49 5.46
C ILE A 107 4.98 -12.06 4.52
N PRO A 108 5.95 -11.26 4.01
CA PRO A 108 7.02 -11.80 3.17
C PRO A 108 8.00 -12.68 3.96
N PHE A 109 8.14 -12.51 5.27
CA PHE A 109 8.90 -13.42 6.11
C PHE A 109 8.28 -14.83 6.15
N PHE A 110 6.98 -14.93 6.43
CA PHE A 110 6.24 -16.19 6.39
C PHE A 110 6.30 -16.82 4.99
N ALA A 111 6.14 -16.02 3.94
CA ALA A 111 6.25 -16.49 2.56
C ALA A 111 7.61 -17.16 2.27
N ASN A 112 8.71 -16.57 2.73
CA ASN A 112 10.06 -17.12 2.58
C ASN A 112 10.22 -18.49 3.29
N GLN A 113 9.67 -18.64 4.50
CA GLN A 113 9.65 -19.93 5.21
C GLN A 113 8.89 -21.05 4.47
N TYR A 114 7.99 -20.70 3.57
CA TYR A 114 7.10 -21.62 2.85
C TYR A 114 7.21 -21.50 1.32
N ILE A 115 8.32 -20.94 0.83
CA ILE A 115 8.53 -20.56 -0.58
C ILE A 115 8.49 -21.75 -1.56
N ASP A 116 8.58 -22.99 -1.05
CA ASP A 116 8.46 -24.24 -1.82
C ASP A 116 7.01 -24.69 -2.06
N TYR A 117 6.04 -24.06 -1.38
CA TYR A 117 4.62 -24.27 -1.60
C TYR A 117 3.95 -23.13 -2.35
N LEU A 118 4.64 -22.01 -2.53
CA LEU A 118 4.21 -20.85 -3.32
C LEU A 118 4.68 -20.96 -4.78
N SER A 119 3.96 -20.31 -5.68
CA SER A 119 4.32 -20.19 -7.10
C SER A 119 3.54 -19.05 -7.76
N ILE A 120 4.06 -18.50 -8.86
CA ILE A 120 3.43 -17.39 -9.60
C ILE A 120 2.00 -17.78 -10.02
N ARG A 121 1.81 -19.02 -10.50
CA ARG A 121 0.49 -19.60 -10.88
C ARG A 121 -0.53 -19.69 -9.73
N LYS A 122 -0.08 -19.69 -8.46
CA LYS A 122 -0.96 -19.62 -7.29
C LYS A 122 -1.20 -18.17 -6.89
N LEU A 123 -0.14 -17.37 -6.79
CA LEU A 123 -0.24 -15.99 -6.36
C LEU A 123 -0.99 -15.12 -7.37
N SER A 124 -1.01 -15.46 -8.66
CA SER A 124 -1.87 -14.79 -9.64
C SER A 124 -3.37 -15.00 -9.35
N LYS A 125 -3.77 -16.19 -8.86
CA LYS A 125 -5.15 -16.43 -8.40
C LYS A 125 -5.46 -15.64 -7.12
N VAL A 126 -4.52 -15.62 -6.17
CA VAL A 126 -4.64 -14.83 -4.93
C VAL A 126 -4.79 -13.34 -5.25
N THR A 127 -3.98 -12.82 -6.18
CA THR A 127 -4.05 -11.44 -6.66
C THR A 127 -5.44 -11.14 -7.23
N VAL A 128 -5.97 -12.00 -8.11
CA VAL A 128 -7.30 -11.82 -8.70
C VAL A 128 -8.43 -11.83 -7.68
N PHE A 129 -8.39 -12.69 -6.64
CA PHE A 129 -9.43 -12.67 -5.61
C PHE A 129 -9.35 -11.44 -4.69
N LEU A 130 -8.14 -11.05 -4.28
CA LEU A 130 -7.87 -9.86 -3.49
C LEU A 130 -8.33 -8.59 -4.24
N ASP A 131 -7.99 -8.51 -5.54
CA ASP A 131 -8.39 -7.46 -6.47
C ASP A 131 -9.91 -7.38 -6.66
N LEU A 132 -10.58 -8.51 -6.95
CA LEU A 132 -12.04 -8.59 -7.05
C LEU A 132 -12.75 -8.11 -5.78
N PHE A 133 -12.19 -8.36 -4.59
CA PHE A 133 -12.77 -7.91 -3.33
C PHE A 133 -12.54 -6.42 -3.06
N LEU A 134 -11.38 -5.86 -3.44
CA LEU A 134 -11.15 -4.41 -3.38
C LEU A 134 -12.06 -3.66 -4.36
N ILE A 135 -12.13 -4.13 -5.62
CA ILE A 135 -13.01 -3.60 -6.67
C ILE A 135 -14.47 -3.67 -6.21
N GLY A 136 -14.93 -4.83 -5.74
CA GLY A 136 -16.30 -5.01 -5.23
C GLY A 136 -16.62 -4.08 -4.06
N GLY A 137 -15.67 -3.91 -3.15
CA GLY A 137 -15.80 -3.00 -2.00
C GLY A 137 -15.93 -1.52 -2.32
N LEU A 138 -15.55 -1.09 -3.53
CA LEU A 138 -15.77 0.27 -4.00
C LEU A 138 -16.97 0.35 -4.95
N ILE A 139 -17.03 -0.53 -5.95
CA ILE A 139 -18.05 -0.48 -7.01
C ILE A 139 -19.45 -0.83 -6.51
N ILE A 140 -19.60 -1.81 -5.61
CA ILE A 140 -20.93 -2.21 -5.11
C ILE A 140 -21.54 -1.08 -4.26
N PRO A 141 -20.84 -0.49 -3.25
CA PRO A 141 -21.38 0.66 -2.52
C PRO A 141 -21.63 1.87 -3.44
N TYR A 142 -20.76 2.13 -4.41
CA TYR A 142 -20.92 3.24 -5.36
C TYR A 142 -22.24 3.16 -6.15
N PHE A 143 -22.54 2.01 -6.76
CA PHE A 143 -23.79 1.83 -7.53
C PHE A 143 -25.05 1.75 -6.65
N LEU A 144 -24.90 1.44 -5.35
CA LEU A 144 -26.00 1.49 -4.38
C LEU A 144 -26.22 2.89 -3.77
N GLY A 145 -25.32 3.85 -4.03
CA GLY A 145 -25.36 5.17 -3.38
C GLY A 145 -25.03 5.12 -1.88
N LEU A 146 -24.25 4.12 -1.44
CA LEU A 146 -23.94 3.85 -0.03
C LEU A 146 -22.46 4.07 0.26
N GLY A 147 -22.14 4.61 1.44
CA GLY A 147 -20.77 4.84 1.89
C GLY A 147 -20.30 6.28 1.69
N ASN A 148 -19.01 6.51 1.86
CA ASN A 148 -18.46 7.82 2.15
C ASN A 148 -17.81 8.48 0.93
N SER A 149 -17.95 9.80 0.85
CA SER A 149 -17.17 10.67 -0.02
C SER A 149 -15.68 10.59 0.34
N THR A 150 -14.81 10.81 -0.65
CA THR A 150 -13.36 10.87 -0.45
C THR A 150 -12.95 12.15 0.28
N TYR A 151 -13.63 13.26 -0.04
CA TYR A 151 -13.47 14.57 0.57
C TYR A 151 -14.85 15.16 0.84
N ASP A 152 -15.02 15.70 2.05
CA ASP A 152 -16.22 16.30 2.65
C ASP A 152 -17.35 16.59 1.64
N ASP A 153 -18.22 15.59 1.50
CA ASP A 153 -19.50 15.51 0.78
C ASP A 153 -19.59 16.07 -0.66
N THR A 154 -18.46 16.28 -1.34
CA THR A 154 -18.45 16.98 -2.64
C THR A 154 -17.54 16.39 -3.72
N ALA A 155 -16.51 15.59 -3.40
CA ALA A 155 -15.57 15.12 -4.42
C ALA A 155 -14.97 13.73 -4.14
N GLY A 156 -15.02 12.87 -5.15
CA GLY A 156 -14.52 11.49 -5.11
C GLY A 156 -15.29 10.61 -4.12
N PHE A 157 -15.15 9.30 -4.26
CA PHE A 157 -15.84 8.34 -3.42
C PHE A 157 -14.89 7.23 -2.97
N LYS A 158 -14.90 6.90 -1.67
CA LYS A 158 -14.08 5.85 -1.05
C LYS A 158 -14.90 4.68 -0.51
N GLY A 159 -16.23 4.70 -0.67
CA GLY A 159 -17.12 3.69 -0.11
C GLY A 159 -16.94 3.60 1.40
N PHE A 160 -16.77 2.39 1.91
CA PHE A 160 -16.54 2.18 3.34
C PHE A 160 -15.05 2.19 3.75
N TYR A 161 -14.11 2.39 2.82
CA TYR A 161 -12.70 2.46 3.17
C TYR A 161 -12.37 3.74 3.96
N PHE A 162 -11.57 3.60 5.02
CA PHE A 162 -11.32 4.69 5.95
C PHE A 162 -10.45 5.81 5.33
N ALA A 163 -9.29 5.46 4.79
CA ALA A 163 -8.32 6.38 4.22
C ALA A 163 -8.04 6.08 2.74
N THR A 164 -8.02 7.13 1.93
CA THR A 164 -8.13 7.02 0.45
C THR A 164 -6.78 6.76 -0.22
N ASN A 165 -5.69 7.30 0.33
CA ASN A 165 -4.34 7.10 -0.20
C ASN A 165 -3.93 5.62 -0.15
N ASP A 166 -4.42 4.91 0.86
CA ASP A 166 -4.20 3.49 1.16
C ASP A 166 -4.79 2.60 0.06
N ILE A 167 -6.08 2.81 -0.25
CA ILE A 167 -6.76 2.04 -1.29
C ILE A 167 -6.31 2.46 -2.70
N ALA A 168 -5.96 3.74 -2.91
CA ALA A 168 -5.31 4.16 -4.15
C ALA A 168 -3.96 3.47 -4.34
N PHE A 169 -3.15 3.31 -3.29
CA PHE A 169 -1.93 2.51 -3.32
C PHE A 169 -2.24 1.04 -3.63
N ALA A 170 -3.23 0.45 -2.96
CA ALA A 170 -3.62 -0.95 -3.17
C ALA A 170 -4.02 -1.24 -4.63
N PHE A 171 -4.92 -0.44 -5.21
CA PHE A 171 -5.30 -0.57 -6.62
C PHE A 171 -4.11 -0.36 -7.57
N LEU A 172 -3.21 0.59 -7.30
CA LEU A 172 -2.02 0.78 -8.15
C LEU A 172 -1.09 -0.45 -8.14
N ILE A 173 -0.81 -1.04 -6.98
CA ILE A 173 0.01 -2.26 -6.89
C ILE A 173 -0.65 -3.43 -7.63
N LEU A 174 -1.97 -3.56 -7.57
CA LEU A 174 -2.71 -4.64 -8.24
C LEU A 174 -2.80 -4.40 -9.76
N LEU A 175 -3.09 -3.18 -10.20
CA LEU A 175 -3.01 -2.74 -11.59
C LEU A 175 -1.63 -3.07 -12.20
N PHE A 176 -0.54 -2.83 -11.45
CA PHE A 176 0.80 -3.21 -11.87
C PHE A 176 0.96 -4.72 -12.05
N PHE A 177 0.55 -5.54 -11.06
CA PHE A 177 0.62 -7.00 -11.17
C PHE A 177 -0.26 -7.55 -12.29
N ILE A 178 -1.46 -7.00 -12.52
CA ILE A 178 -2.35 -7.37 -13.63
C ILE A 178 -1.67 -7.07 -14.97
N GLY A 179 -1.09 -5.87 -15.14
CA GLY A 179 -0.30 -5.53 -16.33
C GLY A 179 0.91 -6.46 -16.53
N TRP A 180 1.56 -6.87 -15.44
CA TRP A 180 2.67 -7.83 -15.51
C TRP A 180 2.21 -9.25 -15.86
N PHE A 181 1.04 -9.70 -15.39
CA PHE A 181 0.43 -10.97 -15.79
C PHE A 181 -0.10 -10.94 -17.24
N LEU A 182 -0.49 -9.78 -17.77
CA LEU A 182 -0.79 -9.61 -19.21
C LEU A 182 0.47 -9.74 -20.06
N ILE A 183 1.60 -9.17 -19.60
CA ILE A 183 2.91 -9.31 -20.27
C ILE A 183 3.43 -10.75 -20.22
N HIS A 184 3.37 -11.40 -19.06
CA HIS A 184 3.89 -12.75 -18.79
C HIS A 184 2.79 -13.80 -18.72
N HIS A 185 1.90 -13.80 -19.72
CA HIS A 185 0.67 -14.59 -19.68
C HIS A 185 0.91 -16.10 -19.45
N GLU A 186 2.02 -16.66 -19.95
CA GLU A 186 2.39 -18.07 -19.75
C GLU A 186 2.70 -18.48 -18.30
N LYS A 187 3.01 -17.51 -17.43
CA LYS A 187 3.23 -17.74 -15.99
C LYS A 187 1.93 -17.68 -15.20
N CYS A 188 0.86 -17.19 -15.83
CA CYS A 188 -0.47 -17.07 -15.26
C CYS A 188 -1.35 -18.27 -15.65
N LEU A 189 -2.43 -18.49 -14.88
CA LEU A 189 -3.52 -19.43 -15.22
C LEU A 189 -4.84 -18.69 -15.54
N ILE A 190 -4.83 -17.35 -15.55
CA ILE A 190 -6.01 -16.52 -15.74
C ILE A 190 -6.09 -16.11 -17.22
N PRO A 191 -7.25 -16.23 -17.90
CA PRO A 191 -7.40 -15.79 -19.28
C PRO A 191 -7.09 -14.30 -19.46
N ALA A 192 -6.42 -13.93 -20.55
CA ALA A 192 -6.02 -12.54 -20.82
C ALA A 192 -7.22 -11.57 -20.83
N GLY A 193 -8.38 -11.99 -21.36
CA GLY A 193 -9.61 -11.19 -21.31
C GLY A 193 -10.10 -10.88 -19.88
N MET A 194 -9.94 -11.81 -18.93
CA MET A 194 -10.28 -11.55 -17.53
C MET A 194 -9.31 -10.56 -16.90
N LEU A 195 -8.01 -10.69 -17.17
CA LEU A 195 -6.99 -9.73 -16.72
C LEU A 195 -7.24 -8.32 -17.29
N LEU A 196 -7.66 -8.22 -18.56
CA LEU A 196 -8.03 -6.94 -19.19
C LEU A 196 -9.28 -6.31 -18.54
N VAL A 197 -10.32 -7.11 -18.23
CA VAL A 197 -11.50 -6.61 -17.50
C VAL A 197 -11.11 -6.09 -16.11
N LEU A 198 -10.29 -6.83 -15.35
CA LEU A 198 -9.79 -6.38 -14.04
C LEU A 198 -8.93 -5.11 -14.13
N TYR A 199 -8.12 -4.97 -15.19
CA TYR A 199 -7.34 -3.76 -15.45
C TYR A 199 -8.23 -2.52 -15.61
N PHE A 200 -9.30 -2.63 -16.41
CA PHE A 200 -10.23 -1.50 -16.59
C PHE A 200 -11.12 -1.25 -15.38
N LEU A 201 -11.48 -2.27 -14.60
CA LEU A 201 -12.17 -2.10 -13.32
C LEU A 201 -11.28 -1.39 -12.28
N ASN A 202 -9.97 -1.69 -12.22
CA ASN A 202 -9.01 -0.93 -11.41
C ASN A 202 -8.93 0.54 -11.85
N MET A 203 -8.79 0.81 -13.15
CA MET A 203 -8.76 2.17 -13.68
C MET A 203 -10.06 2.95 -13.38
N TYR A 204 -11.21 2.27 -13.41
CA TYR A 204 -12.51 2.84 -13.02
C TYR A 204 -12.59 3.11 -11.50
N CYS A 205 -12.04 2.23 -10.66
CA CYS A 205 -11.93 2.48 -9.22
C CYS A 205 -11.03 3.68 -8.90
N LEU A 206 -9.91 3.84 -9.61
CA LEU A 206 -9.03 5.01 -9.47
C LEU A 206 -9.71 6.32 -9.93
N LEU A 207 -10.61 6.25 -10.93
CA LEU A 207 -11.49 7.36 -11.33
C LEU A 207 -12.51 7.72 -10.25
N ILE A 208 -13.20 6.72 -9.68
CA ILE A 208 -14.17 6.91 -8.58
C ILE A 208 -13.49 7.54 -7.34
N LEU A 209 -12.28 7.08 -6.98
CA LEU A 209 -11.53 7.64 -5.85
C LEU A 209 -11.11 9.11 -6.06
N GLY A 210 -10.93 9.55 -7.32
CA GLY A 210 -10.57 10.94 -7.66
C GLY A 210 -9.18 11.40 -7.17
N THR A 211 -8.27 10.47 -6.84
CA THR A 211 -6.94 10.81 -6.31
C THR A 211 -5.98 11.21 -7.44
N LYS A 212 -5.28 12.35 -7.27
CA LYS A 212 -4.29 12.87 -8.25
C LYS A 212 -3.21 11.81 -8.56
N SER A 213 -2.71 11.15 -7.53
CA SER A 213 -1.67 10.11 -7.60
C SER A 213 -2.16 8.84 -8.31
N GLY A 214 -3.36 8.37 -7.98
CA GLY A 214 -4.02 7.23 -8.62
C GLY A 214 -4.17 7.42 -10.12
N LEU A 215 -4.81 8.52 -10.51
CA LEU A 215 -5.09 8.84 -11.91
C LEU A 215 -3.84 8.99 -12.77
N LEU A 216 -2.89 9.83 -12.32
CA LEU A 216 -1.66 10.06 -13.07
C LEU A 216 -0.85 8.77 -13.27
N THR A 217 -0.72 7.97 -12.21
CA THR A 217 0.05 6.72 -12.26
C THR A 217 -0.61 5.67 -13.15
N GLY A 218 -1.93 5.49 -13.05
CA GLY A 218 -2.68 4.54 -13.89
C GLY A 218 -2.64 4.89 -15.37
N VAL A 219 -2.74 6.18 -15.72
CA VAL A 219 -2.61 6.66 -17.11
C VAL A 219 -1.19 6.43 -17.65
N LEU A 220 -0.16 6.81 -16.89
CA LEU A 220 1.24 6.58 -17.29
C LEU A 220 1.56 5.08 -17.47
N TYR A 221 1.04 4.22 -16.59
CA TYR A 221 1.20 2.76 -16.73
C TYR A 221 0.44 2.19 -17.94
N THR A 222 -0.73 2.73 -18.26
CA THR A 222 -1.48 2.37 -19.47
C THR A 222 -0.69 2.70 -20.73
N PHE A 223 -0.07 3.88 -20.81
CA PHE A 223 0.83 4.23 -21.92
C PHE A 223 2.07 3.32 -21.97
N TYR A 224 2.66 2.96 -20.83
CA TYR A 224 3.76 1.98 -20.78
C TYR A 224 3.34 0.61 -21.33
N LEU A 225 2.16 0.09 -20.97
CA LEU A 225 1.67 -1.19 -21.48
C LEU A 225 1.42 -1.14 -22.99
N ILE A 226 0.77 -0.08 -23.50
CA ILE A 226 0.55 0.13 -24.94
C ILE A 226 1.90 0.17 -25.68
N PHE A 227 2.87 0.95 -25.19
CA PHE A 227 4.21 1.02 -25.77
C PHE A 227 4.97 -0.32 -25.70
N TYR A 228 4.79 -1.10 -24.63
CA TYR A 228 5.38 -2.43 -24.49
C TYR A 228 4.84 -3.42 -25.52
N PHE A 229 3.51 -3.49 -25.68
CA PHE A 229 2.86 -4.38 -26.65
C PHE A 229 3.13 -3.96 -28.10
N LEU A 230 3.37 -2.67 -28.38
CA LEU A 230 3.91 -2.20 -29.66
C LEU A 230 5.38 -2.60 -29.87
N SER A 231 6.25 -2.36 -28.88
CA SER A 231 7.71 -2.31 -29.12
C SER A 231 8.46 -3.61 -28.85
N ARG A 232 7.93 -4.50 -28.00
CA ARG A 232 8.66 -5.69 -27.52
C ARG A 232 8.10 -7.02 -28.04
N TYR A 233 7.02 -6.98 -28.81
CA TYR A 233 6.19 -8.15 -29.10
C TYR A 233 6.63 -8.95 -30.34
N ARG A 234 7.86 -9.50 -30.29
CA ARG A 234 8.51 -10.22 -31.40
C ARG A 234 8.63 -11.74 -31.16
N SER A 235 7.86 -12.34 -30.25
CA SER A 235 8.09 -13.73 -29.81
C SER A 235 6.84 -14.58 -29.50
N ARG A 236 5.63 -14.12 -29.84
CA ARG A 236 4.38 -14.91 -29.84
C ARG A 236 3.53 -14.54 -31.06
N SER A 237 2.42 -15.22 -31.27
CA SER A 237 1.54 -14.99 -32.42
C SER A 237 1.00 -13.56 -32.42
N LEU A 238 1.27 -12.81 -33.51
CA LEU A 238 0.92 -11.39 -33.66
C LEU A 238 -0.55 -11.10 -33.33
N VAL A 239 -1.45 -12.02 -33.69
CA VAL A 239 -2.89 -11.99 -33.39
C VAL A 239 -3.18 -11.74 -31.91
N ALA A 240 -2.50 -12.43 -30.98
CA ALA A 240 -2.76 -12.29 -29.54
C ALA A 240 -2.33 -10.92 -29.00
N GLN A 241 -1.23 -10.38 -29.53
CA GLN A 241 -0.73 -9.05 -29.18
C GLN A 241 -1.53 -7.93 -29.84
N PHE A 242 -2.04 -8.14 -31.06
CA PHE A 242 -3.01 -7.25 -31.69
C PHE A 242 -4.31 -7.17 -30.87
N PHE A 243 -4.89 -8.30 -30.43
CA PHE A 243 -6.07 -8.27 -29.57
C PHE A 243 -5.86 -7.56 -28.24
N VAL A 244 -4.70 -7.72 -27.57
CA VAL A 244 -4.40 -7.00 -26.33
C VAL A 244 -4.20 -5.50 -26.58
N PHE A 245 -3.50 -5.13 -27.67
CA PHE A 245 -3.29 -3.75 -28.08
C PHE A 245 -4.60 -3.04 -28.44
N GLU A 246 -5.41 -3.64 -29.32
CA GLU A 246 -6.73 -3.11 -29.71
C GLU A 246 -7.68 -3.04 -28.51
N PHE A 247 -7.66 -4.00 -27.58
CA PHE A 247 -8.51 -3.91 -26.40
C PHE A 247 -8.05 -2.82 -25.41
N LEU A 248 -6.74 -2.59 -25.27
CA LEU A 248 -6.21 -1.48 -24.48
C LEU A 248 -6.52 -0.12 -25.13
N LEU A 249 -6.38 -0.01 -26.46
CA LEU A 249 -6.77 1.19 -27.22
C LEU A 249 -8.28 1.43 -27.17
N LEU A 250 -9.10 0.41 -27.40
CA LEU A 250 -10.56 0.50 -27.34
C LEU A 250 -11.04 0.86 -25.94
N GLY A 251 -10.45 0.29 -24.89
CA GLY A 251 -10.79 0.64 -23.51
C GLY A 251 -10.36 2.07 -23.16
N LEU A 252 -9.18 2.52 -23.60
CA LEU A 252 -8.75 3.92 -23.48
C LEU A 252 -9.66 4.88 -24.27
N PHE A 253 -10.05 4.50 -25.49
CA PHE A 253 -10.97 5.25 -26.34
C PHE A 253 -12.37 5.32 -25.73
N LEU A 254 -12.91 4.21 -25.22
CA LEU A 254 -14.21 4.18 -24.54
C LEU A 254 -14.19 5.03 -23.26
N LEU A 255 -13.10 4.99 -22.50
CA LEU A 255 -12.86 5.85 -21.33
C LEU A 255 -12.84 7.34 -21.76
N LEU A 256 -12.17 7.69 -22.85
CA LEU A 256 -12.12 9.06 -23.36
C LEU A 256 -13.43 9.54 -24.04
N MET A 257 -14.22 8.64 -24.64
CA MET A 257 -15.37 8.97 -25.50
C MET A 257 -16.72 8.75 -24.82
N LYS A 258 -17.03 7.53 -24.36
CA LYS A 258 -18.26 7.27 -23.59
C LYS A 258 -18.10 7.67 -22.13
N GLY A 259 -16.90 7.50 -21.59
CA GLY A 259 -16.53 8.08 -20.30
C GLY A 259 -16.43 9.61 -20.35
N LYS A 260 -16.54 10.29 -21.50
CA LYS A 260 -16.36 11.76 -21.61
C LYS A 260 -17.19 12.54 -20.58
N GLU A 261 -18.49 12.24 -20.43
CA GLU A 261 -19.33 12.97 -19.47
C GLU A 261 -19.01 12.58 -18.02
N PHE A 262 -18.76 11.31 -17.75
CA PHE A 262 -18.35 10.83 -16.42
C PHE A 262 -16.99 11.42 -15.99
N LEU A 263 -16.02 11.46 -16.91
CA LEU A 263 -14.73 12.13 -16.72
C LEU A 263 -14.88 13.65 -16.69
N LEU A 264 -15.79 14.28 -17.43
CA LEU A 264 -16.03 15.71 -17.25
C LEU A 264 -16.62 16.00 -15.87
N THR A 265 -17.49 15.17 -15.31
CA THR A 265 -17.97 15.30 -13.92
C THR A 265 -16.86 15.04 -12.91
N ALA A 266 -16.14 13.92 -13.01
CA ALA A 266 -15.05 13.57 -12.08
C ALA A 266 -13.86 14.55 -12.18
N LEU A 267 -13.42 14.89 -13.40
CA LEU A 267 -12.35 15.86 -13.61
C LEU A 267 -12.81 17.28 -13.33
N SER A 268 -14.06 17.70 -13.55
CA SER A 268 -14.49 19.04 -13.13
C SER A 268 -14.49 19.16 -11.60
N GLY A 269 -14.85 18.12 -10.86
CA GLY A 269 -14.62 18.06 -9.41
C GLY A 269 -13.14 18.24 -9.04
N VAL A 270 -12.23 17.50 -9.69
CA VAL A 270 -10.78 17.61 -9.47
C VAL A 270 -10.22 18.98 -9.90
N ILE A 271 -10.68 19.55 -11.03
CA ILE A 271 -10.21 20.81 -11.62
C ILE A 271 -10.75 22.02 -10.86
N ALA A 272 -12.05 22.05 -10.53
CA ALA A 272 -12.65 23.09 -9.70
C ALA A 272 -12.00 23.10 -8.32
N ARG A 273 -11.75 21.92 -7.72
CA ARG A 273 -10.95 21.80 -6.51
C ARG A 273 -9.52 22.30 -6.70
N PHE A 274 -8.85 21.94 -7.81
CA PHE A 274 -7.49 22.38 -8.08
C PHE A 274 -7.41 23.90 -8.23
N ALA A 275 -8.39 24.53 -8.87
CA ALA A 275 -8.54 25.98 -8.97
C ALA A 275 -8.82 26.63 -7.60
N TYR A 276 -9.72 26.06 -6.80
CA TYR A 276 -10.02 26.52 -5.44
C TYR A 276 -8.79 26.46 -4.53
N PHE A 277 -8.05 25.35 -4.52
CA PHE A 277 -6.82 25.27 -3.72
C PHE A 277 -5.68 26.11 -4.31
N ARG A 278 -5.63 26.34 -5.63
CA ARG A 278 -4.70 27.28 -6.26
C ARG A 278 -4.93 28.72 -5.79
N THR A 279 -6.18 29.18 -5.73
CA THR A 279 -6.50 30.53 -5.24
C THR A 279 -6.35 30.63 -3.72
N LEU A 280 -6.81 29.63 -2.95
CA LEU A 280 -6.63 29.57 -1.50
C LEU A 280 -5.15 29.53 -1.07
N TYR A 281 -4.28 28.92 -1.87
CA TYR A 281 -2.84 28.85 -1.63
C TYR A 281 -2.04 29.94 -2.38
N GLN A 282 -2.71 30.92 -3.01
CA GLN A 282 -2.07 32.07 -3.66
C GLN A 282 -0.96 31.67 -4.66
N ASP A 283 -1.27 30.70 -5.53
CA ASP A 283 -0.32 30.13 -6.51
C ASP A 283 0.93 29.44 -5.89
N ASP A 284 0.90 29.03 -4.62
CA ASP A 284 1.90 28.07 -4.07
C ASP A 284 1.70 26.67 -4.67
N TRP A 285 2.35 26.44 -5.81
CA TRP A 285 2.35 25.19 -6.55
C TRP A 285 2.91 24.01 -5.75
N LEU A 286 3.90 24.24 -4.88
CA LEU A 286 4.49 23.16 -4.08
C LEU A 286 3.47 22.65 -3.06
N ARG A 287 2.77 23.57 -2.39
CA ARG A 287 1.68 23.26 -1.45
C ARG A 287 0.45 22.67 -2.15
N LEU A 288 0.15 23.11 -3.37
CA LEU A 288 -0.96 22.57 -4.17
C LEU A 288 -0.70 21.15 -4.68
N LEU A 289 0.55 20.82 -5.04
CA LEU A 289 0.96 19.48 -5.47
C LEU A 289 1.04 18.52 -4.28
N LEU A 290 1.72 18.91 -3.19
CA LEU A 290 1.88 18.10 -1.99
C LEU A 290 0.70 18.18 -1.00
N SER A 291 -0.39 18.86 -1.37
CA SER A 291 -1.60 19.01 -0.54
C SER A 291 -1.29 19.47 0.90
N SER A 292 -0.50 20.53 1.03
CA SER A 292 0.04 21.11 2.28
C SER A 292 1.02 20.28 3.11
N ARG A 293 1.42 19.05 2.70
CA ARG A 293 2.43 18.25 3.42
C ARG A 293 3.77 18.98 3.62
N ASN A 294 4.17 19.83 2.67
CA ASN A 294 5.35 20.70 2.80
C ASN A 294 5.24 21.71 3.95
N VAL A 295 4.04 22.25 4.20
CA VAL A 295 3.77 23.15 5.32
C VAL A 295 3.70 22.36 6.63
N TYR A 296 3.10 21.17 6.62
CA TYR A 296 3.02 20.28 7.79
C TYR A 296 4.42 19.84 8.26
N LEU A 297 5.26 19.41 7.32
CA LEU A 297 6.66 19.08 7.56
C LEU A 297 7.48 20.28 8.04
N LYS A 298 7.27 21.47 7.45
CA LYS A 298 7.97 22.69 7.89
C LYS A 298 7.57 23.05 9.33
N ASP A 299 6.28 23.14 9.60
CA ASP A 299 5.79 23.54 10.92
C ASP A 299 6.19 22.49 11.99
N ALA A 300 6.27 21.20 11.65
CA ALA A 300 6.85 20.16 12.52
C ALA A 300 8.34 20.38 12.79
N MET A 301 9.13 20.69 11.75
CA MET A 301 10.57 20.93 11.86
C MET A 301 10.88 22.20 12.64
N ASP A 302 10.18 23.30 12.37
CA ASP A 302 10.33 24.57 13.07
C ASP A 302 10.02 24.41 14.57
N ASN A 303 8.98 23.64 14.94
CA ASN A 303 8.67 23.31 16.33
C ASN A 303 9.73 22.36 16.97
N PHE A 304 10.17 21.33 16.25
CA PHE A 304 11.23 20.42 16.71
C PHE A 304 12.57 21.14 16.98
N LEU A 305 12.93 22.12 16.15
CA LEU A 305 14.14 22.93 16.32
C LEU A 305 14.03 23.96 17.47
N GLN A 306 12.81 24.40 17.81
CA GLN A 306 12.54 25.30 18.94
C GLN A 306 12.39 24.54 20.28
N ALA A 307 12.12 23.24 20.26
CA ALA A 307 12.03 22.42 21.47
C ALA A 307 13.36 22.43 22.28
N PRO A 308 13.34 22.57 23.62
CA PRO A 308 14.57 22.72 24.42
C PRO A 308 15.55 21.53 24.30
N LYS A 309 16.57 21.66 23.43
CA LYS A 309 17.69 20.72 23.15
C LYS A 309 17.40 19.24 23.44
N ASN A 310 16.28 18.73 22.91
CA ASN A 310 15.77 17.43 23.31
C ASN A 310 16.38 16.29 22.49
N GLN A 311 17.55 15.80 22.92
CA GLN A 311 18.22 14.65 22.31
C GLN A 311 17.36 13.38 22.34
N TYR A 312 16.44 13.25 23.29
CA TYR A 312 15.50 12.12 23.36
C TYR A 312 14.47 12.15 22.23
N LEU A 313 13.93 13.33 21.86
CA LEU A 313 13.05 13.46 20.68
C LEU A 313 13.80 13.13 19.39
N PHE A 314 15.06 13.55 19.23
CA PHE A 314 15.86 13.19 18.05
C PHE A 314 16.13 11.67 17.96
N LEU A 315 16.49 11.04 19.09
CA LEU A 315 16.83 9.61 19.12
C LEU A 315 15.61 8.71 19.01
N PHE A 316 14.56 9.01 19.77
CA PHE A 316 13.43 8.11 20.04
C PHE A 316 12.09 8.62 19.51
N GLY A 317 11.98 9.88 19.06
CA GLY A 317 10.71 10.48 18.62
C GLY A 317 9.73 10.77 19.76
N ALA A 318 8.55 11.27 19.42
CA ALA A 318 7.50 11.60 20.41
C ALA A 318 6.55 10.42 20.73
N GLY A 319 6.38 9.48 19.81
CA GLY A 319 5.18 8.64 19.67
C GLY A 319 4.17 9.28 18.71
N PHE A 320 3.56 8.49 17.80
CA PHE A 320 2.63 8.92 16.75
C PHE A 320 1.48 9.83 17.21
N GLU A 321 0.79 9.46 18.29
CA GLU A 321 -0.37 10.23 18.79
C GLU A 321 0.12 11.45 19.61
N ASN A 322 1.21 11.28 20.36
CA ASN A 322 1.86 12.32 21.16
C ASN A 322 2.42 13.49 20.32
N ARG A 323 2.58 13.29 19.00
CA ARG A 323 3.13 14.31 18.08
C ARG A 323 2.35 15.62 18.06
N TRP A 324 1.05 15.59 18.35
CA TRP A 324 0.23 16.80 18.38
C TRP A 324 0.72 17.80 19.44
N ASP A 325 1.11 17.31 20.61
CA ASP A 325 1.53 18.15 21.74
C ASP A 325 2.96 18.69 21.57
N TRP A 326 3.82 17.96 20.83
CA TRP A 326 5.21 18.36 20.56
C TRP A 326 5.42 19.16 19.28
N TYR A 327 4.60 18.94 18.25
CA TYR A 327 4.77 19.53 16.91
C TYR A 327 3.55 20.32 16.43
N GLY A 328 2.51 20.43 17.26
CA GLY A 328 1.31 21.22 17.02
C GLY A 328 0.36 20.65 15.97
N ARG A 329 -0.81 21.28 15.83
CA ARG A 329 -1.93 20.84 14.94
C ARG A 329 -1.53 20.45 13.51
N LYS A 330 -0.53 21.11 12.93
CA LYS A 330 -0.06 20.82 11.57
C LYS A 330 1.14 19.85 11.53
N GLY A 331 1.95 19.77 12.58
CA GLY A 331 3.06 18.82 12.65
C GLY A 331 2.67 17.44 13.20
N GLY A 332 1.52 17.33 13.86
CA GLY A 332 0.99 16.07 14.39
C GLY A 332 0.66 15.02 13.32
N LEU A 333 0.36 15.44 12.08
CA LEU A 333 0.04 14.56 10.94
C LEU A 333 0.69 15.13 9.67
N ILE A 334 1.84 14.58 9.29
CA ILE A 334 2.61 15.05 8.12
C ILE A 334 2.15 14.36 6.83
N GLU A 335 1.59 13.15 6.93
CA GLU A 335 1.12 12.32 5.80
C GLU A 335 2.23 11.97 4.78
N MET A 336 3.44 11.70 5.27
CA MET A 336 4.64 11.31 4.51
C MET A 336 5.46 10.32 5.34
N ASP A 337 5.43 9.04 5.00
CA ASP A 337 5.81 7.94 5.92
C ASP A 337 7.23 8.05 6.52
N PHE A 338 8.21 8.53 5.74
CA PHE A 338 9.59 8.69 6.24
C PHE A 338 9.73 9.80 7.28
N PHE A 339 8.99 10.91 7.11
CA PHE A 339 8.95 11.98 8.09
C PHE A 339 8.07 11.59 9.27
N ASP A 340 6.93 10.95 9.02
CA ASP A 340 6.09 10.41 10.09
C ASP A 340 6.89 9.44 10.99
N MET A 341 7.70 8.54 10.41
CA MET A 341 8.60 7.65 11.16
C MET A 341 9.64 8.43 11.99
N PHE A 342 10.17 9.54 11.48
CA PHE A 342 11.16 10.36 12.18
C PHE A 342 10.54 11.11 13.37
N PHE A 343 9.43 11.81 13.18
CA PHE A 343 8.79 12.57 14.26
C PHE A 343 8.14 11.65 15.30
N SER A 344 7.65 10.47 14.90
CA SER A 344 7.09 9.46 15.81
C SER A 344 8.15 8.63 16.54
N TYR A 345 9.17 8.10 15.86
CA TYR A 345 10.10 7.09 16.38
C TYR A 345 11.59 7.48 16.27
N GLY A 346 11.88 8.74 15.95
CA GLY A 346 13.22 9.33 15.92
C GLY A 346 14.09 8.80 14.79
N ILE A 347 15.40 9.08 14.90
CA ILE A 347 16.39 8.54 13.97
C ILE A 347 16.47 7.01 14.03
N ILE A 348 16.19 6.39 15.20
CA ILE A 348 16.20 4.92 15.34
C ILE A 348 15.08 4.29 14.52
N GLY A 349 13.84 4.80 14.63
CA GLY A 349 12.73 4.34 13.79
C GLY A 349 12.99 4.59 12.30
N THR A 350 13.54 5.76 11.97
CA THR A 350 13.90 6.12 10.59
C THR A 350 14.91 5.14 9.98
N LEU A 351 15.94 4.77 10.74
CA LEU A 351 16.96 3.78 10.34
C LEU A 351 16.36 2.38 10.20
N ILE A 352 15.39 1.99 11.04
CA ILE A 352 14.65 0.73 10.88
C ILE A 352 13.89 0.73 9.54
N LEU A 353 13.11 1.78 9.24
CA LEU A 353 12.40 1.90 7.96
C LEU A 353 13.36 1.83 6.76
N ILE A 354 14.49 2.55 6.81
CA ILE A 354 15.52 2.52 5.76
C ILE A 354 16.12 1.10 5.62
N ALA A 355 16.39 0.39 6.71
CA ALA A 355 16.92 -0.97 6.68
C ALA A 355 15.93 -1.97 6.05
N VAL A 356 14.64 -1.86 6.39
CA VAL A 356 13.54 -2.67 5.83
C VAL A 356 13.41 -2.44 4.32
N VAL A 357 13.35 -1.19 3.87
CA VAL A 357 13.28 -0.80 2.46
C VAL A 357 14.53 -1.28 1.70
N SER A 358 15.72 -1.07 2.27
CA SER A 358 17.00 -1.48 1.66
C SER A 358 17.13 -2.99 1.54
N TYR A 359 16.59 -3.76 2.48
CA TYR A 359 16.54 -5.22 2.41
C TYR A 359 15.73 -5.72 1.22
N PHE A 360 14.50 -5.21 1.02
CA PHE A 360 13.68 -5.61 -0.12
C PHE A 360 14.27 -5.14 -1.47
N LEU A 361 14.88 -3.95 -1.52
CA LEU A 361 15.56 -3.47 -2.72
C LEU A 361 16.77 -4.35 -3.07
N LYS A 362 17.59 -4.71 -2.08
CA LYS A 362 18.70 -5.66 -2.23
C LYS A 362 18.21 -7.02 -2.73
N LEU A 363 17.09 -7.52 -2.21
CA LEU A 363 16.47 -8.79 -2.62
C LEU A 363 16.01 -8.77 -4.09
N ALA A 364 15.41 -7.67 -4.56
CA ALA A 364 15.00 -7.53 -5.96
C ALA A 364 16.21 -7.48 -6.93
N VAL A 365 17.32 -6.88 -6.51
CA VAL A 365 18.57 -6.77 -7.30
C VAL A 365 19.45 -8.02 -7.22
N TYR A 366 19.40 -8.78 -6.12
CA TYR A 366 20.29 -9.93 -5.86
C TYR A 366 20.22 -11.00 -6.97
N ARG A 367 21.40 -11.45 -7.44
CA ARG A 367 21.55 -12.37 -8.59
C ARG A 367 20.86 -11.89 -9.88
N GLY A 368 20.88 -10.57 -10.14
CA GLY A 368 20.39 -9.94 -11.36
C GLY A 368 19.07 -9.21 -11.14
N ALA A 369 19.02 -7.93 -11.51
CA ALA A 369 17.85 -7.09 -11.25
C ALA A 369 16.66 -7.44 -12.16
N ASP A 370 15.56 -7.91 -11.56
CA ASP A 370 14.28 -7.91 -12.27
C ASP A 370 13.74 -6.47 -12.30
N LYS A 371 13.52 -5.95 -13.51
CA LYS A 371 13.13 -4.54 -13.71
C LYS A 371 11.77 -4.21 -13.12
N PHE A 372 10.84 -5.17 -13.07
CA PHE A 372 9.51 -4.96 -12.52
C PHE A 372 9.52 -4.99 -10.98
N CYS A 373 10.23 -5.95 -10.38
CA CYS A 373 10.40 -5.99 -8.92
C CYS A 373 11.12 -4.74 -8.39
N VAL A 374 12.13 -4.24 -9.11
CA VAL A 374 12.81 -2.98 -8.78
C VAL A 374 11.91 -1.77 -9.00
N PHE A 375 11.14 -1.72 -10.09
CA PHE A 375 10.15 -0.67 -10.35
C PHE A 375 9.10 -0.57 -9.23
N LEU A 376 8.51 -1.70 -8.82
CA LEU A 376 7.51 -1.76 -7.74
C LEU A 376 8.04 -1.14 -6.44
N LEU A 377 9.26 -1.51 -6.04
CA LEU A 377 9.87 -1.00 -4.82
C LEU A 377 10.23 0.49 -4.92
N ILE A 378 10.80 0.94 -6.04
CA ILE A 378 11.10 2.37 -6.26
C ILE A 378 9.80 3.19 -6.27
N PHE A 379 8.76 2.72 -6.95
CA PHE A 379 7.43 3.33 -6.91
C PHE A 379 6.91 3.42 -5.47
N THR A 380 6.98 2.35 -4.68
CA THR A 380 6.52 2.38 -3.29
C THR A 380 7.30 3.36 -2.44
N ILE A 381 8.63 3.47 -2.61
CA ILE A 381 9.45 4.46 -1.90
C ILE A 381 9.00 5.88 -2.25
N ILE A 382 8.79 6.17 -3.53
CA ILE A 382 8.32 7.48 -4.00
C ILE A 382 6.90 7.79 -3.47
N TYR A 383 5.98 6.81 -3.49
CA TYR A 383 4.61 6.98 -3.02
C TYR A 383 4.53 7.18 -1.50
N SER A 384 5.23 6.35 -0.72
CA SER A 384 5.33 6.48 0.74
C SER A 384 5.98 7.80 1.18
N PHE A 385 6.96 8.30 0.41
CA PHE A 385 7.57 9.61 0.66
C PHE A 385 6.67 10.79 0.29
N LEU A 386 5.99 10.77 -0.86
CA LEU A 386 5.22 11.92 -1.36
C LEU A 386 3.73 11.95 -0.95
N VAL A 387 3.13 10.79 -0.68
CA VAL A 387 1.69 10.60 -0.42
C VAL A 387 1.43 9.98 0.95
N GLY A 388 2.36 9.16 1.45
CA GLY A 388 2.26 8.52 2.77
C GLY A 388 1.20 7.42 2.86
N HIS A 389 0.97 6.97 4.09
CA HIS A 389 0.04 5.90 4.48
C HIS A 389 0.31 4.54 3.82
N VAL A 390 1.56 4.25 3.44
CA VAL A 390 1.96 2.92 2.93
C VAL A 390 2.35 2.00 4.08
N PHE A 391 3.18 2.48 5.01
CA PHE A 391 3.77 1.64 6.05
C PHE A 391 2.97 1.61 7.36
N PHE A 392 2.15 2.64 7.65
CA PHE A 392 1.40 2.77 8.90
C PHE A 392 -0.10 2.47 8.78
N SER A 393 -0.61 2.34 7.56
CA SER A 393 -1.92 1.73 7.31
C SER A 393 -1.79 0.22 7.21
N ALA A 394 -2.69 -0.53 7.85
CA ALA A 394 -2.71 -1.98 7.73
C ALA A 394 -3.09 -2.46 6.32
N LEU A 395 -3.97 -1.74 5.61
CA LEU A 395 -4.40 -2.12 4.26
C LEU A 395 -3.20 -2.03 3.30
N SER A 396 -2.52 -0.89 3.30
CA SER A 396 -1.30 -0.68 2.52
C SER A 396 -0.15 -1.60 2.94
N ALA A 397 0.11 -1.77 4.25
CA ALA A 397 1.18 -2.63 4.75
C ALA A 397 0.92 -4.12 4.43
N THR A 398 -0.34 -4.56 4.40
CA THR A 398 -0.73 -5.91 3.96
C THR A 398 -0.51 -6.08 2.47
N VAL A 399 -0.90 -5.11 1.63
CA VAL A 399 -0.64 -5.15 0.18
C VAL A 399 0.85 -5.07 -0.14
N PHE A 400 1.63 -4.26 0.58
CA PHE A 400 3.08 -4.21 0.44
C PHE A 400 3.76 -5.52 0.88
N GLY A 401 3.30 -6.12 1.98
CA GLY A 401 3.77 -7.44 2.41
C GLY A 401 3.46 -8.53 1.37
N PHE A 402 2.27 -8.48 0.78
CA PHE A 402 1.87 -9.35 -0.33
C PHE A 402 2.72 -9.11 -1.59
N MET A 403 3.00 -7.85 -1.95
CA MET A 403 3.88 -7.46 -3.04
C MET A 403 5.30 -8.01 -2.82
N CYS A 404 5.83 -7.92 -1.61
CA CYS A 404 7.16 -8.45 -1.27
C CYS A 404 7.21 -9.99 -1.32
N MET A 405 6.14 -10.68 -0.93
CA MET A 405 5.98 -12.13 -1.17
C MET A 405 5.98 -12.45 -2.68
N LEU A 406 5.25 -11.68 -3.49
CA LEU A 406 5.23 -11.87 -4.95
C LEU A 406 6.63 -11.66 -5.55
N ILE A 407 7.37 -10.64 -5.11
CA ILE A 407 8.77 -10.40 -5.51
C ILE A 407 9.65 -11.61 -5.16
N GLN A 408 9.57 -12.15 -3.94
CA GLN A 408 10.33 -13.37 -3.56
C GLN A 408 10.04 -14.55 -4.51
N VAL A 409 8.78 -14.81 -4.81
CA VAL A 409 8.36 -15.94 -5.66
C VAL A 409 8.78 -15.73 -7.12
N ILE A 410 8.64 -14.50 -7.65
CA ILE A 410 9.14 -14.12 -8.99
C ILE A 410 10.66 -14.34 -9.06
N LYS A 411 11.41 -13.82 -8.08
CA LYS A 411 12.87 -13.97 -7.99
C LYS A 411 13.31 -15.43 -7.85
N LYS A 412 12.54 -16.28 -7.16
CA LYS A 412 12.80 -17.72 -7.07
C LYS A 412 12.57 -18.42 -8.41
N GLU A 413 11.40 -18.24 -9.04
CA GLU A 413 11.09 -18.89 -10.33
C GLU A 413 11.97 -18.40 -11.48
N GLN A 414 12.50 -17.17 -11.40
CA GLN A 414 13.52 -16.65 -12.32
C GLN A 414 14.96 -17.11 -11.98
N GLY A 415 15.24 -17.53 -10.73
CA GLY A 415 16.59 -17.48 -10.15
C GLY A 415 17.08 -18.75 -9.46
N TRP A 416 16.29 -19.82 -9.38
CA TRP A 416 16.69 -21.17 -8.91
C TRP A 416 16.70 -22.21 -10.05
N GLN A 417 17.18 -21.83 -11.23
CA GLN A 417 17.47 -22.75 -12.35
C GLN A 417 18.94 -22.68 -12.84
N ARG A 418 19.88 -22.53 -11.89
CA ARG A 418 21.30 -22.92 -11.94
C ARG A 418 21.87 -22.85 -10.52
#